data_AF-A0A8J3USS8-F1
#
_entry.id   AF-A0A8J3USS8-F1
#
_cell.length_a   1.000
_cell.length_b   1.000
_cell.length_c   1.000
_cell.angle_alpha   90.00
_cell.angle_beta   90.00
_cell.angle_gamma   90.00
#
_symmetry.space_group_name_H-M   'P 1'
#
loop_
_entity.id
_entity.type
_entity.pdbx_description
1 polymer ?
#
loop_
_entity_poly.entity_id
_entity_poly.type
_entity_poly.pdbx_seq_one_letter_code
_entity_poly.pdbx_strand_id
1 'polypeptide(L)'
;MFDTELARRYKEPAEVEVDPEDDWGQPARFTAWGREDRVVEVLGPHWEEQEPWWEPDNAGKSVNELRVKHWMVRTSGARRDAVVELVDRGGTWFVEGIED
;
A
#
# COMPACT_ATOMS: atom_id res chain seq x y z
N MET A 1 17.25 0.71 -4.10
CA MET A 1 16.93 2.01 -3.47
C MET A 1 16.08 2.74 -4.50
N PHE A 2 14.76 2.77 -4.30
CA PHE A 2 13.85 3.50 -5.19
C PHE A 2 13.94 4.98 -4.84
N ASP A 3 14.09 5.82 -5.85
CA ASP A 3 14.28 7.26 -5.69
C ASP A 3 12.93 7.92 -5.42
N THR A 4 12.54 7.94 -4.15
CA THR A 4 11.22 8.42 -3.68
C THR A 4 10.97 9.90 -3.94
N GLU A 5 11.96 10.65 -4.43
CA GLU A 5 11.88 12.07 -4.78
C GLU A 5 11.12 12.34 -6.10
N LEU A 6 10.97 11.33 -6.96
CA LEU A 6 10.27 11.47 -8.25
C LEU A 6 8.79 11.04 -8.21
N ALA A 7 8.37 10.34 -7.15
CA ALA A 7 7.00 9.86 -7.01
C ALA A 7 6.05 10.99 -6.63
N ARG A 8 4.93 11.11 -7.35
CA ARG A 8 3.83 11.98 -6.92
C ARG A 8 3.17 11.36 -5.70
N ARG A 9 3.07 12.14 -4.62
CA ARG A 9 2.51 11.71 -3.34
C ARG A 9 1.02 11.97 -3.26
N TYR A 10 0.30 10.98 -2.73
CA TYR A 10 -1.15 11.00 -2.56
C TYR A 10 -1.51 10.53 -1.15
N LYS A 11 -2.79 10.62 -0.80
CA LYS A 11 -3.41 9.93 0.35
C LYS A 11 -4.79 9.44 -0.07
N GLU A 12 -4.84 8.81 -1.24
CA GLU A 12 -6.10 8.38 -1.84
C GLU A 12 -6.53 7.07 -1.18
N PRO A 13 -7.76 6.98 -0.64
CA PRO A 13 -8.30 5.71 -0.17
C PRO A 13 -8.34 4.68 -1.30
N ALA A 14 -7.94 3.45 -0.98
CA ALA A 14 -7.96 2.34 -1.92
C ALA A 14 -8.75 1.16 -1.35
N GLU A 15 -9.50 0.50 -2.21
CA GLU A 15 -10.01 -0.84 -1.93
C GLU A 15 -9.01 -1.84 -2.49
N VAL A 16 -8.41 -2.69 -1.65
CA VAL A 16 -7.35 -3.61 -2.07
C VAL A 16 -7.81 -5.05 -1.88
N GLU A 17 -7.69 -5.84 -2.94
CA GLU A 17 -7.79 -7.30 -2.89
C GLU A 17 -6.38 -7.86 -2.73
N VAL A 18 -6.17 -8.62 -1.65
CA VAL A 18 -4.91 -9.30 -1.36
C VAL A 18 -4.94 -10.73 -1.86
N ASP A 19 -3.78 -11.29 -2.17
CA ASP A 19 -3.61 -12.69 -2.51
C ASP A 19 -3.93 -13.58 -1.29
N PRO A 20 -4.95 -14.45 -1.36
CA PRO A 20 -5.31 -15.32 -0.25
C PRO A 20 -4.28 -16.42 0.03
N GLU A 21 -3.34 -16.68 -0.89
CA GLU A 21 -2.28 -17.67 -0.72
C GLU A 21 -1.03 -17.09 -0.05
N ASP A 22 -0.96 -15.77 0.13
CA ASP A 22 0.16 -15.07 0.76
C ASP A 22 -0.17 -14.60 2.19
N ASP A 23 0.53 -15.15 3.18
CA ASP A 23 0.35 -14.84 4.60
C ASP A 23 0.70 -13.37 4.95
N TRP A 24 1.41 -12.66 4.08
CA TRP A 24 1.79 -11.26 4.29
C TRP A 24 0.71 -10.27 3.84
N GLY A 25 -0.26 -10.75 3.05
CA GLY A 25 -1.35 -9.95 2.48
C GLY A 25 -0.89 -9.18 1.25
N GLN A 26 -0.13 -9.82 0.36
CA GLN A 26 0.36 -9.23 -0.87
C GLN A 26 -0.79 -8.68 -1.76
N PRO A 27 -0.75 -7.42 -2.22
CA PRO A 27 -1.78 -6.88 -3.09
C PRO A 27 -1.83 -7.58 -4.45
N ALA A 28 -3.03 -7.96 -4.89
CA ALA A 28 -3.29 -8.55 -6.20
C ALA A 28 -4.03 -7.57 -7.14
N ARG A 29 -4.96 -6.79 -6.58
CA ARG A 29 -5.72 -5.74 -7.28
C ARG A 29 -6.04 -4.61 -6.33
N PHE A 30 -6.29 -3.43 -6.87
CA PHE A 30 -6.88 -2.36 -6.09
C PHE A 30 -7.75 -1.43 -6.92
N THR A 31 -8.66 -0.73 -6.25
CA THR A 31 -9.45 0.35 -6.81
C THR A 31 -9.13 1.66 -6.11
N ALA A 32 -8.72 2.67 -6.87
CA ALA A 32 -8.47 4.04 -6.41
C ALA A 32 -9.00 5.03 -7.45
N TRP A 33 -9.50 6.21 -7.03
CA TRP A 33 -10.14 7.18 -7.93
C TRP A 33 -11.25 6.59 -8.83
N GLY A 34 -11.96 5.56 -8.33
CA GLY A 34 -13.00 4.85 -9.09
C GLY A 34 -12.48 4.04 -10.28
N ARG A 35 -11.20 3.65 -10.27
CA ARG A 35 -10.55 2.83 -11.30
C ARG A 35 -9.88 1.62 -10.69
N GLU A 36 -10.04 0.48 -11.34
CA GLU A 36 -9.38 -0.76 -10.97
C GLU A 36 -8.02 -0.87 -11.68
N ASP A 37 -6.99 -1.22 -10.93
CA ASP A 37 -5.65 -1.51 -11.40
C ASP A 37 -5.25 -2.93 -10.96
N ARG A 38 -4.60 -3.65 -11.89
CA ARG A 38 -4.08 -5.00 -11.61
C ARG A 38 -2.62 -4.91 -11.23
N VAL A 39 -2.25 -5.55 -10.13
CA VAL A 39 -0.84 -5.75 -9.77
C VAL A 39 -0.25 -6.84 -10.66
N VAL A 40 0.81 -6.52 -11.38
CA VAL A 40 1.55 -7.46 -12.25
C VAL A 40 2.84 -7.95 -11.62
N GLU A 41 3.41 -7.17 -10.70
CA GLU A 41 4.63 -7.52 -10.00
C GLU A 41 4.68 -6.78 -8.67
N VAL A 42 5.11 -7.45 -7.61
CA VAL A 42 5.40 -6.82 -6.33
C VAL A 42 6.90 -6.67 -6.21
N LEU A 43 7.34 -5.41 -6.17
CA LEU A 43 8.75 -5.03 -6.13
C LEU A 43 9.35 -5.19 -4.73
N GLY A 44 8.49 -5.43 -3.73
CA GLY A 44 8.83 -5.81 -2.37
C GLY A 44 8.09 -4.98 -1.33
N PRO A 45 7.75 -5.56 -0.16
CA PRO A 45 7.43 -4.78 1.03
C PRO A 45 8.74 -4.17 1.54
N HIS A 46 8.79 -2.87 1.81
CA HIS A 46 10.10 -2.24 2.07
C HIS A 46 10.22 -1.36 3.31
N TRP A 47 9.15 -1.10 4.05
CA TRP A 47 9.23 -0.47 5.37
C TRP A 47 8.05 -0.98 6.21
N GLU A 48 8.31 -1.86 7.18
CA GLU A 48 7.36 -2.18 8.26
C GLU A 48 7.61 -1.15 9.35
N GLU A 49 6.88 -0.03 9.29
CA GLU A 49 6.85 0.94 10.37
C GLU A 49 5.72 0.57 11.33
N GLN A 50 5.92 0.86 12.60
CA GLN A 50 4.87 0.73 13.60
C GLN A 50 4.39 2.14 13.95
N GLU A 51 3.08 2.38 13.88
CA GLU A 51 2.49 3.59 14.41
C GLU A 51 2.84 3.74 15.89
N PRO A 52 3.12 4.97 16.35
CA PRO A 52 3.44 5.23 17.75
C PRO A 52 2.38 4.70 18.70
N TRP A 53 2.67 3.62 19.43
CA TRP A 53 1.73 2.99 20.36
C TRP A 53 1.41 3.89 21.58
N TRP A 54 2.27 4.86 21.87
CA TRP A 54 2.09 5.83 22.96
C TRP A 54 1.16 7.00 22.58
N GLU A 55 0.73 7.10 21.32
CA GLU A 55 -0.31 8.05 20.95
C GLU A 55 -1.66 7.61 21.54
N PRO A 56 -2.46 8.54 22.11
CA PRO A 56 -3.74 8.20 22.73
C PRO A 56 -4.68 7.42 21.82
N ASP A 57 -4.68 7.72 20.52
CA ASP A 57 -5.52 7.07 19.50
C ASP A 57 -5.09 5.61 19.21
N ASN A 58 -3.92 5.21 19.71
CA ASN A 58 -3.29 3.90 19.51
C ASN A 58 -3.24 3.05 20.79
N ALA A 59 -3.67 3.61 21.93
CA ALA A 59 -3.69 2.90 23.19
C ALA A 59 -4.65 1.69 23.15
N GLY A 60 -4.13 0.50 23.46
CA GLY A 60 -4.91 -0.75 23.50
C GLY A 60 -5.03 -1.46 22.15
N LYS A 61 -4.52 -0.89 21.05
CA LYS A 61 -4.38 -1.59 19.76
C LYS A 61 -3.30 -2.67 19.84
N SER A 62 -3.53 -3.79 19.17
CA SER A 62 -2.55 -4.85 19.00
C SER A 62 -1.40 -4.42 18.09
N VAL A 63 -0.27 -5.14 18.15
CA VAL A 63 0.87 -4.90 17.26
C VAL A 63 0.45 -4.90 15.79
N ASN A 64 -0.48 -5.77 15.39
CA ASN A 64 -0.96 -5.82 14.01
C ASN A 64 -1.79 -4.60 13.59
N GLU A 65 -2.57 -4.04 14.52
CA GLU A 65 -3.35 -2.82 14.29
C GLU A 65 -2.47 -1.57 14.24
N LEU A 66 -1.25 -1.66 14.77
CA LEU A 66 -0.25 -0.58 14.74
C LEU A 66 0.76 -0.74 13.60
N ARG A 67 0.69 -1.82 12.81
CA ARG A 67 1.59 -2.01 11.68
C ARG A 67 1.15 -1.16 10.50
N VAL A 68 2.12 -0.47 9.92
CA VAL A 68 2.01 0.19 8.63
C VAL A 68 2.80 -0.66 7.63
N LYS A 69 2.11 -1.22 6.64
CA LYS A 69 2.75 -2.02 5.59
C LYS A 69 2.82 -1.23 4.29
N HIS A 70 4.02 -1.02 3.79
CA HIS A 70 4.26 -0.37 2.50
C HIS A 70 4.54 -1.41 1.42
N TRP A 71 3.75 -1.39 0.34
CA TRP A 71 3.86 -2.28 -0.81
C TRP A 71 4.19 -1.48 -2.06
N MET A 72 5.36 -1.74 -2.65
CA MET A 72 5.68 -1.24 -3.97
C MET A 72 5.23 -2.26 -5.00
N VAL A 73 4.29 -1.85 -5.84
CA VAL A 73 3.69 -2.72 -6.85
C VAL A 73 3.83 -2.10 -8.22
N ARG A 74 4.18 -2.91 -9.22
CA ARG A 74 4.01 -2.54 -10.62
C ARG A 74 2.59 -2.91 -11.01
N THR A 75 1.89 -1.96 -11.60
CA THR A 75 0.54 -2.17 -12.11
C THR A 75 0.55 -2.22 -13.63
N SER A 76 -0.38 -2.98 -14.20
CA SER A 76 -0.81 -2.75 -15.58
C SER A 76 -2.25 -2.24 -15.54
N GLY A 77 -2.38 -0.93 -15.77
CA GLY A 77 -3.66 -0.24 -15.77
C GLY A 77 -4.16 0.05 -17.17
N ALA A 78 -5.41 0.53 -17.27
CA ALA A 78 -6.07 0.83 -18.55
C ALA A 78 -5.41 1.95 -19.39
N ARG A 79 -4.38 2.64 -18.89
CA ARG A 79 -3.68 3.74 -19.61
C ARG A 79 -2.17 3.58 -19.75
N ARG A 80 -1.48 3.01 -18.74
CA ARG A 80 -0.04 2.75 -18.76
C ARG A 80 0.37 1.92 -17.55
N ASP A 81 1.55 1.32 -17.65
CA ASP A 81 2.22 0.70 -16.52
C ASP A 81 2.74 1.79 -15.58
N ALA A 82 2.64 1.57 -14.28
CA ALA A 82 3.15 2.47 -13.26
C ALA A 82 3.67 1.67 -12.07
N VAL A 83 4.54 2.29 -11.28
CA VAL A 83 4.91 1.79 -9.95
C VAL A 83 4.09 2.56 -8.93
N VAL A 84 3.38 1.83 -8.08
CA VAL A 84 2.44 2.36 -7.10
C VAL A 84 2.88 1.93 -5.71
N GLU A 85 2.85 2.87 -4.77
CA GLU A 85 3.01 2.60 -3.35
C GLU A 85 1.62 2.48 -2.71
N LEU A 86 1.28 1.27 -2.29
CA LEU A 86 0.10 0.98 -1.48
C LEU A 86 0.49 0.88 -0.01
N VAL A 87 -0.30 1.50 0.87
CA VAL A 87 -0.05 1.47 2.32
C VAL A 87 -1.27 0.93 3.04
N ASP A 88 -1.07 -0.14 3.80
CA ASP A 88 -2.05 -0.71 4.73
C ASP A 88 -1.78 -0.16 6.14
N ARG A 89 -2.76 0.58 6.68
CA ARG A 89 -2.78 1.08 8.07
C ARG A 89 -3.89 0.36 8.82
N GLY A 90 -3.57 -0.75 9.46
CA GLY A 90 -4.51 -1.52 10.29
C GLY A 90 -5.79 -1.94 9.55
N GLY A 91 -5.68 -2.34 8.27
CA GLY A 91 -6.78 -2.77 7.41
C GLY A 91 -7.37 -1.67 6.54
N THR A 92 -6.91 -0.43 6.67
CA THR A 92 -7.30 0.68 5.78
C THR A 92 -6.20 0.93 4.77
N TRP A 93 -6.54 0.87 3.48
CA TRP A 93 -5.57 0.98 2.40
C TRP A 93 -5.57 2.35 1.74
N PHE A 94 -4.38 2.79 1.34
CA PHE A 94 -4.17 4.05 0.63
C PHE A 94 -3.18 3.89 -0.52
N VAL A 95 -3.37 4.65 -1.60
CA VAL A 95 -2.30 4.96 -2.55
C VAL A 95 -1.54 6.19 -2.03
N GLU A 96 -0.27 5.99 -1.69
CA GLU A 96 0.60 7.05 -1.13
C GLU A 96 1.60 7.59 -2.16
N GLY A 97 1.88 6.85 -3.23
CA GLY A 97 2.87 7.22 -4.24
C GLY A 97 2.58 6.61 -5.60
N ILE A 98 2.83 7.37 -6.67
CA ILE A 98 2.85 6.86 -8.05
C ILE A 98 4.09 7.39 -8.77
N GLU A 99 4.84 6.48 -9.38
CA GLU A 99 5.93 6.73 -10.32
C GLU A 99 5.51 6.16 -11.69
N ASP A 100 5.58 6.99 -12.74
CA ASP A 100 4.95 6.77 -14.04
C ASP A 100 5.86 6.96 -15.26
#